data_AF-A0A1G0FQX0-F1
#
_entry.id   AF-A0A1G0FQX0-F1
#
_cell.length_a   1.000
_cell.length_b   1.000
_cell.length_c   1.000
_cell.angle_alpha   90.00
_cell.angle_beta   90.00
_cell.angle_gamma   90.00
#
_symmetry.space_group_name_H-M   'P 1'
#
loop_
_entity.id
_entity.type
_entity.pdbx_description
1 polymer ?
#
loop_
_entity_poly.entity_id
_entity_poly.type
_entity_poly.pdbx_seq_one_letter_code
_entity_poly.pdbx_strand_id
1 'polypeptide(L)'
;MAFGIALFLISGVIVGIPLTINFFGGSVLTMEQYQSWKVVHGYGVFLSFINYFFGVIIDRLALTRGQKELSSWAMLAAGLVGGVGRMTLLLLSALDELGVYASLGEVVLIVLATAVFLRGQMARSAQT
;
A
#
# COMPACT_ATOMS: atom_id res chain seq x y z
N MET A 1 -9.08 -1.05 11.27
CA MET A 1 -7.93 -0.51 12.07
C MET A 1 -6.73 -1.45 12.21
N ALA A 2 -6.86 -2.64 12.81
CA ALA A 2 -5.73 -3.56 13.05
C ALA A 2 -4.91 -3.89 11.78
N PHE A 3 -5.59 -3.92 10.63
CA PHE A 3 -4.99 -4.21 9.34
C PHE A 3 -4.08 -3.09 8.79
N GLY A 4 -4.49 -1.81 8.88
CA GLY A 4 -3.62 -0.70 8.47
C GLY A 4 -2.38 -0.58 9.37
N ILE A 5 -2.54 -0.93 10.64
CA ILE A 5 -1.43 -1.06 11.59
C ILE A 5 -0.52 -2.23 11.19
N ALA A 6 -1.07 -3.39 10.82
CA ALA A 6 -0.28 -4.52 10.34
C ALA A 6 0.48 -4.21 9.05
N LEU A 7 -0.15 -3.52 8.08
CA LEU A 7 0.51 -3.11 6.84
C LEU A 7 1.62 -2.10 7.12
N PHE A 8 1.38 -1.12 7.99
CA PHE A 8 2.41 -0.19 8.46
C PHE A 8 3.57 -0.89 9.17
N LEU A 9 3.30 -1.89 10.02
CA LEU A 9 4.34 -2.66 10.69
C LEU A 9 5.16 -3.51 9.70
N ILE A 10 4.50 -4.15 8.73
CA ILE A 10 5.19 -4.94 7.69
C ILE A 10 6.03 -4.02 6.80
N SER A 11 5.41 -3.02 6.20
CA SER A 11 6.06 -2.10 5.25
C SER A 11 7.10 -1.21 5.91
N GLY A 12 6.85 -0.75 7.14
CA GLY A 12 7.70 0.17 7.90
C GLY A 12 8.76 -0.51 8.76
N VAL A 13 8.37 -1.47 9.59
CA VAL A 13 9.25 -2.06 10.63
C VAL A 13 9.98 -3.29 10.10
N ILE A 14 9.27 -4.24 9.49
CA ILE A 14 9.84 -5.54 9.09
C ILE A 14 10.70 -5.43 7.84
N VAL A 15 10.26 -4.62 6.86
CA VAL A 15 10.98 -4.49 5.60
C VAL A 15 11.98 -3.33 5.66
N GLY A 16 11.62 -2.21 6.30
CA GLY A 16 12.46 -1.00 6.36
C GLY A 16 13.73 -1.12 7.19
N ILE A 17 13.58 -1.55 8.44
CA ILE A 17 14.64 -1.48 9.46
C ILE A 17 15.78 -2.48 9.17
N PRO A 18 15.53 -3.76 8.84
CA PRO A 18 16.62 -4.74 8.68
C PRO A 18 17.49 -4.52 7.44
N LEU A 19 16.95 -3.86 6.41
CA LEU A 19 17.66 -3.65 5.14
C LEU A 19 18.39 -2.30 5.07
N THR A 20 18.04 -1.34 5.93
CA THR A 20 18.70 -0.04 6.00
C THR A 20 19.65 0.10 7.19
N ILE A 21 19.41 -0.62 8.28
CA ILE A 21 20.24 -0.59 9.48
C ILE A 21 20.90 -1.95 9.63
N ASN A 22 22.17 -2.05 9.26
CA ASN A 22 22.96 -3.22 9.61
C ASN A 22 23.36 -3.11 11.09
N PHE A 23 22.82 -3.97 11.94
CA PHE A 23 23.30 -4.13 13.32
C PHE A 23 24.76 -4.64 13.40
N PHE A 24 25.40 -4.97 12.26
CA PHE A 24 26.77 -5.51 12.15
C PHE A 24 27.73 -4.74 11.19
N GLY A 25 27.42 -3.52 10.74
CA GLY A 25 28.44 -2.62 10.14
C GLY A 25 28.63 -2.58 8.60
N GLY A 26 27.65 -2.93 7.79
CA GLY A 26 27.68 -2.79 6.31
C GLY A 26 26.33 -3.03 5.59
N SER A 27 26.04 -2.40 4.45
CA SER A 27 24.75 -2.62 3.76
C SER A 27 24.69 -3.98 3.06
N VAL A 28 23.57 -4.72 3.16
CA VAL A 28 23.30 -5.92 2.32
C VAL A 28 23.03 -5.51 0.87
N LEU A 29 22.54 -4.30 0.67
CA LEU A 29 22.25 -3.70 -0.63
C LEU A 29 23.50 -3.03 -1.20
N THR A 30 23.67 -3.09 -2.52
CA THR A 30 24.62 -2.23 -3.22
C THR A 30 24.24 -0.75 -3.02
N MET A 31 25.17 0.19 -3.26
CA MET A 31 24.89 1.61 -3.07
C MET A 31 23.70 2.09 -3.94
N GLU A 32 23.60 1.58 -5.17
CA GLU A 32 22.49 1.89 -6.08
C GLU A 32 21.17 1.31 -5.57
N GLN A 33 21.16 0.04 -5.16
CA GLN A 33 19.99 -0.59 -4.55
C GLN A 33 19.56 0.15 -3.27
N TYR A 34 20.51 0.63 -2.46
CA TYR A 34 20.24 1.38 -1.24
C TYR A 34 19.58 2.74 -1.51
N GLN A 35 20.01 3.46 -2.56
CA GLN A 35 19.37 4.73 -2.94
C GLN A 35 17.92 4.50 -3.41
N SER A 36 17.72 3.52 -4.29
CA SER A 36 16.39 3.14 -4.76
C SER A 36 15.50 2.60 -3.64
N TRP A 37 16.10 1.85 -2.71
CA TRP A 37 15.40 1.26 -1.56
C TRP A 37 14.77 2.30 -0.66
N LYS A 38 15.49 3.37 -0.32
CA LYS A 38 14.95 4.44 0.53
C LYS A 38 13.69 5.07 -0.08
N VAL A 39 13.70 5.28 -1.41
CA VAL A 39 12.56 5.86 -2.14
C VAL A 39 11.38 4.88 -2.16
N VAL A 40 11.62 3.62 -2.55
CA VAL A 40 10.57 2.59 -2.65
C VAL A 40 10.00 2.25 -1.27
N HIS A 41 10.85 2.15 -0.25
CA HIS A 41 10.45 1.93 1.13
C HIS A 41 9.62 3.09 1.69
N GLY A 42 10.09 4.34 1.51
CA GLY A 42 9.33 5.53 1.92
C GLY A 42 7.95 5.59 1.27
N TYR A 43 7.86 5.22 -0.01
CA TYR A 43 6.59 5.07 -0.71
C TYR A 43 5.69 3.98 -0.10
N GLY A 44 6.24 2.81 0.24
CA GLY A 44 5.50 1.74 0.91
C GLY A 44 4.96 2.13 2.29
N VAL A 45 5.72 2.90 3.07
CA VAL A 45 5.28 3.47 4.35
C VAL A 45 4.14 4.48 4.14
N PHE A 46 4.28 5.36 3.14
CA PHE A 46 3.24 6.32 2.78
C PHE A 46 1.94 5.64 2.33
N LEU A 47 2.02 4.59 1.51
CA LEU A 47 0.88 3.75 1.12
C LEU A 47 0.18 3.11 2.32
N SER A 48 0.97 2.58 3.26
CA SER A 48 0.44 2.00 4.50
C SER A 48 -0.31 3.01 5.34
N PHE A 49 0.23 4.23 5.43
CA PHE A 49 -0.40 5.36 6.09
C PHE A 49 -1.73 5.71 5.42
N ILE A 50 -1.77 5.88 4.09
CA ILE A 50 -3.02 6.14 3.36
C ILE A 50 -4.04 5.04 3.62
N ASN A 51 -3.63 3.77 3.55
CA ASN A 51 -4.53 2.63 3.79
C ASN A 51 -5.12 2.62 5.19
N TYR A 52 -4.35 3.02 6.21
CA TYR A 52 -4.87 3.18 7.57
C TYR A 52 -5.98 4.24 7.62
N PHE A 53 -5.73 5.43 7.08
CA PHE A 53 -6.73 6.51 7.05
C PHE A 53 -7.96 6.13 6.23
N PHE A 54 -7.78 5.48 5.09
CA PHE A 54 -8.88 4.99 4.26
C PHE A 54 -9.74 3.97 5.02
N GLY A 55 -9.12 3.04 5.74
CA GLY A 55 -9.84 2.09 6.59
C GLY A 55 -10.66 2.78 7.68
N VAL A 56 -10.09 3.78 8.36
CA VAL A 56 -10.82 4.58 9.36
C VAL A 56 -12.01 5.32 8.74
N ILE A 57 -11.85 5.84 7.53
CA ILE A 57 -12.93 6.53 6.80
C ILE A 57 -14.04 5.52 6.44
N ILE A 58 -13.71 4.38 5.86
CA ILE A 58 -14.68 3.33 5.49
C ILE A 58 -15.49 2.87 6.70
N ASP A 59 -14.84 2.71 7.86
CA ASP A 59 -15.50 2.30 9.10
C ASP A 59 -16.56 3.32 9.55
N ARG A 60 -16.26 4.63 9.44
CA ARG A 60 -17.13 5.73 9.87
C ARG A 60 -18.29 6.03 8.90
N LEU A 61 -18.20 5.57 7.66
CA LEU A 61 -19.24 5.81 6.67
C LEU A 61 -20.33 4.75 6.74
N ALA A 62 -21.59 5.14 6.52
CA ALA A 62 -22.67 4.17 6.39
C ALA A 62 -22.81 3.72 4.93
N LEU A 63 -21.83 2.92 4.53
CA LEU A 63 -21.83 2.09 3.33
C LEU A 63 -22.45 0.73 3.64
N THR A 64 -22.97 0.04 2.62
CA THR A 64 -23.39 -1.37 2.77
C THR A 64 -22.20 -2.26 3.10
N ARG A 65 -22.44 -3.39 3.77
CA ARG A 65 -21.37 -4.32 4.18
C ARG A 65 -20.50 -4.77 2.99
N GLY A 66 -21.13 -5.11 1.86
CA GLY A 66 -20.42 -5.53 0.65
C GLY A 66 -19.54 -4.42 0.06
N GLN A 67 -19.98 -3.16 0.11
CA GLN A 67 -19.16 -2.02 -0.35
C GLN A 67 -17.95 -1.79 0.56
N LYS A 68 -18.14 -1.89 1.89
CA LYS A 68 -17.04 -1.78 2.86
C LYS A 68 -16.00 -2.86 2.64
N GLU A 69 -16.44 -4.11 2.49
CA GLU A 69 -15.56 -5.25 2.24
C GLU A 69 -14.80 -5.08 0.92
N LEU A 70 -15.49 -4.76 -0.18
CA LEU A 70 -14.86 -4.58 -1.49
C LEU A 70 -13.83 -3.44 -1.50
N SER A 71 -14.18 -2.27 -0.97
CA SER A 71 -13.24 -1.14 -0.87
C SER A 71 -12.04 -1.46 0.03
N SER A 72 -12.26 -2.21 1.11
CA SER A 72 -11.18 -2.62 2.02
C SER A 72 -10.23 -3.61 1.35
N TRP A 73 -10.76 -4.62 0.66
CA TRP A 73 -9.96 -5.60 -0.09
C TRP A 73 -9.18 -4.98 -1.25
N ALA A 74 -9.80 -4.05 -1.98
CA ALA A 74 -9.13 -3.33 -3.06
C ALA A 74 -7.97 -2.47 -2.55
N MET A 75 -8.13 -1.75 -1.43
CA MET A 75 -7.04 -0.98 -0.81
C MET A 75 -5.94 -1.86 -0.21
N LEU A 76 -6.31 -2.98 0.41
CA LEU A 76 -5.36 -4.00 0.84
C LEU A 76 -4.52 -4.50 -0.34
N ALA A 77 -5.16 -4.90 -1.43
CA ALA A 77 -4.47 -5.35 -2.63
C ALA A 77 -3.56 -4.25 -3.21
N ALA A 78 -4.01 -3.00 -3.25
CA ALA A 78 -3.20 -1.87 -3.71
C ALA A 78 -1.94 -1.68 -2.87
N GLY A 79 -2.07 -1.74 -1.53
CA GLY A 79 -0.94 -1.62 -0.61
C GLY A 79 0.06 -2.78 -0.72
N LEU A 80 -0.43 -4.00 -0.96
CA LEU A 80 0.43 -5.16 -1.20
C LEU A 80 1.17 -5.07 -2.53
N VAL A 81 0.48 -4.75 -3.63
CA VAL A 81 1.08 -4.67 -4.96
C VAL A 81 2.04 -3.49 -5.06
N GLY A 82 1.62 -2.31 -4.60
CA GLY A 82 2.41 -1.08 -4.67
C GLY A 82 3.55 -0.99 -3.66
N GLY A 83 3.30 -1.40 -2.42
CA GLY A 83 4.29 -1.39 -1.35
C GLY A 83 5.18 -2.63 -1.40
N VAL A 84 4.63 -3.77 -0.96
CA VAL A 84 5.40 -5.01 -0.80
C VAL A 84 5.92 -5.55 -2.15
N GLY A 85 5.10 -5.46 -3.21
CA GLY A 85 5.45 -5.92 -4.54
C GLY A 85 6.66 -5.18 -5.10
N ARG A 86 6.68 -3.84 -5.09
CA ARG A 86 7.83 -3.05 -5.56
C ARG A 86 9.08 -3.27 -4.73
N MET A 87 8.94 -3.41 -3.41
CA MET A 87 10.07 -3.74 -2.54
C MET A 87 10.67 -5.11 -2.89
N THR A 88 9.81 -6.10 -3.20
CA THR A 88 10.23 -7.43 -3.65
C THR A 88 10.91 -7.36 -5.02
N LEU A 89 10.36 -6.61 -5.97
CA LEU A 89 10.94 -6.43 -7.31
C LEU A 89 12.31 -5.75 -7.25
N LEU A 90 12.51 -4.80 -6.34
CA LEU A 90 13.80 -4.15 -6.14
C LEU A 90 14.85 -5.14 -5.60
N LEU A 91 14.48 -6.03 -4.67
CA LEU A 91 15.40 -7.07 -4.16
C LEU A 91 15.76 -8.12 -5.23
N LEU A 92 14.84 -8.37 -6.17
CA LEU A 92 15.05 -9.30 -7.28
C LEU A 92 15.69 -8.64 -8.51
N SER A 93 16.08 -7.36 -8.43
CA SER A 93 16.60 -6.58 -9.56
C SER A 93 15.67 -6.55 -10.78
N ALA A 94 14.36 -6.71 -10.57
CA ALA A 94 13.34 -6.74 -11.60
C ALA A 94 12.45 -5.48 -11.59
N LEU A 95 12.82 -4.46 -10.82
CA LEU A 95 12.04 -3.24 -10.67
C LEU A 95 11.92 -2.46 -12.00
N ASP A 96 12.99 -2.41 -12.80
CA ASP A 96 12.96 -1.68 -14.07
C ASP A 96 12.08 -2.36 -15.12
N GLU A 97 12.04 -3.69 -15.13
CA GLU A 97 11.24 -4.46 -16.08
C GLU A 97 9.77 -4.57 -15.65
N LEU A 98 9.51 -4.79 -14.36
CA LEU A 98 8.18 -5.16 -13.85
C LEU A 98 7.53 -4.11 -12.96
N GLY A 99 8.26 -3.07 -12.54
CA GLY A 99 7.76 -2.02 -11.65
C GLY A 99 6.61 -1.22 -12.25
N VAL A 100 6.55 -1.08 -13.58
CA VAL A 100 5.43 -0.46 -14.29
C VAL A 100 4.14 -1.23 -14.09
N TYR A 101 4.17 -2.58 -14.15
CA TYR A 101 2.98 -3.40 -13.94
C TYR A 101 2.51 -3.37 -12.50
N ALA A 102 3.44 -3.36 -11.53
CA ALA A 102 3.09 -3.16 -10.12
C ALA A 102 2.42 -1.79 -9.91
N SER A 103 2.91 -0.75 -10.58
CA SER A 103 2.33 0.59 -10.51
C SER A 103 0.93 0.66 -11.14
N LEU A 104 0.73 0.04 -12.30
CA LEU A 104 -0.57 -0.04 -12.96
C LEU A 104 -1.59 -0.81 -12.12
N GLY A 105 -1.20 -1.95 -11.55
CA GLY A 105 -2.06 -2.75 -10.67
C GLY A 105 -2.51 -1.97 -9.44
N GLU A 106 -1.58 -1.28 -8.79
CA GLU A 106 -1.88 -0.40 -7.66
C GLU A 106 -2.88 0.71 -8.03
N VAL A 107 -2.64 1.43 -9.14
CA VAL A 107 -3.53 2.50 -9.61
C VAL A 107 -4.93 1.97 -9.89
N VAL A 108 -5.06 0.83 -10.60
CA VAL A 108 -6.35 0.21 -10.90
C VAL A 108 -7.11 -0.12 -9.60
N LEU A 109 -6.42 -0.68 -8.62
CA LEU A 109 -7.02 -1.06 -7.34
C LEU A 109 -7.47 0.15 -6.51
N ILE A 110 -6.65 1.22 -6.48
CA ILE A 110 -7.03 2.49 -5.83
C ILE A 110 -8.24 3.11 -6.52
N VAL A 111 -8.25 3.14 -7.85
CA VAL A 111 -9.37 3.68 -8.64
C VAL A 111 -10.64 2.87 -8.39
N LEU A 112 -10.57 1.54 -8.37
CA LEU A 112 -11.71 0.67 -8.06
C LEU A 112 -12.25 0.94 -6.66
N ALA A 113 -11.38 0.98 -5.65
CA ALA A 113 -11.78 1.28 -4.28
C ALA A 113 -12.46 2.66 -4.16
N THR A 114 -11.92 3.66 -4.87
CA THR A 114 -12.46 5.03 -4.92
C THR A 114 -13.80 5.09 -5.67
N ALA A 115 -13.96 4.38 -6.77
CA ALA A 115 -15.20 4.34 -7.53
C ALA A 115 -16.33 3.69 -6.72
N VAL A 116 -16.05 2.58 -6.03
CA VAL A 116 -16.99 1.92 -5.12
C VAL A 116 -17.38 2.87 -3.98
N PHE A 117 -16.40 3.58 -3.43
CA PHE A 117 -16.60 4.60 -2.40
C PHE A 117 -17.54 5.73 -2.88
N LEU A 118 -17.25 6.36 -4.02
CA LEU A 118 -18.04 7.46 -4.57
C LEU A 118 -19.47 7.03 -4.89
N ARG A 119 -19.63 5.84 -5.49
CA ARG A 119 -20.96 5.27 -5.78
C ARG A 119 -21.77 5.05 -4.52
N GLY A 120 -21.13 4.57 -3.44
CA GLY A 120 -21.80 4.38 -2.16
C GLY A 120 -22.27 5.68 -1.50
N GLN A 121 -21.51 6.76 -1.64
CA GLN A 121 -21.92 8.09 -1.17
C GLN A 121 -23.09 8.66 -1.99
N MET A 122 -22.98 8.63 -3.32
CA MET A 122 -24.01 9.19 -4.21
C MET A 122 -25.36 8.49 -4.06
N ALA A 123 -25.37 7.15 -3.93
CA ALA A 123 -26.59 6.38 -3.71
C ALA A 123 -27.31 6.77 -2.42
N ARG A 124 -26.56 7.26 -1.43
CA ARG A 124 -27.08 7.66 -0.12
C ARG A 124 -27.55 9.12 -0.10
N SER A 125 -26.81 10.03 -0.75
CA SER A 125 -27.24 11.43 -0.93
C SER A 125 -28.51 11.56 -1.77
N ALA A 126 -28.81 10.60 -2.66
CA ALA A 126 -30.06 10.56 -3.41
C ALA A 126 -31.28 10.10 -2.57
N GLN A 127 -31.07 9.61 -1.34
CA GLN A 127 -32.11 9.11 -0.44
C GLN A 127 -32.39 10.04 0.76
N THR A 128 -31.63 11.14 0.88
CA THR A 128 -31.81 12.22 1.87
C THR A 128 -32.32 13.47 1.18
#